data_AF-A0A930YI56-F1
#
_entry.id   AF-A0A930YI56-F1
#
_cell.length_a   1.000
_cell.length_b   1.000
_cell.length_c   1.000
_cell.angle_alpha   90.00
_cell.angle_beta   90.00
_cell.angle_gamma   90.00
#
_symmetry.space_group_name_H-M   'P 1'
#
loop_
_entity.id
_entity.type
_entity.pdbx_description
1 polymer ?
#
loop_
_entity_poly.entity_id
_entity_poly.type
_entity_poly.pdbx_seq_one_letter_code
_entity_poly.pdbx_strand_id
1 'polypeptide(L)'
;MKRISYAEDHLVTGDDIADAVLAYAQALAMKGRSDSIDVPAIDRNGAPRVFSILVGPASQMLTSDSLSVDEARGAEITDEGLVAELASRTAALAGPSPVSVPRGTEVVDLETEQFGVADLGSDAPDEDADDADDEGDSPSR
;
A
#
# COMPACT_ATOMS: atom_id res chain seq x y z
N MET A 1 15.36 3.80 21.59
CA MET A 1 14.39 2.87 22.22
C MET A 1 13.30 3.61 22.98
N LYS A 2 12.05 3.23 22.74
CA LYS A 2 10.83 3.80 23.35
C LYS A 2 10.06 2.73 24.10
N ARG A 3 9.42 3.14 25.19
CA ARG A 3 8.47 2.33 25.94
C ARG A 3 7.05 2.65 25.49
N ILE A 4 6.31 1.64 25.04
CA ILE A 4 4.87 1.73 24.77
C ILE A 4 4.13 1.14 25.96
N SER A 5 3.24 1.92 26.57
CA SER A 5 2.30 1.43 27.58
C SER A 5 0.94 1.22 26.93
N TYR A 6 0.38 0.03 27.09
CA TYR A 6 -0.91 -0.38 26.57
C TYR A 6 -1.71 -1.06 27.68
N ALA A 7 -2.85 -0.47 28.04
CA ALA A 7 -3.61 -0.86 29.23
C ALA A 7 -2.74 -0.92 30.50
N GLU A 8 -2.66 -2.08 31.17
CA GLU A 8 -1.85 -2.29 32.39
C GLU A 8 -0.44 -2.80 32.09
N ASP A 9 -0.08 -2.93 30.80
CA ASP A 9 1.20 -3.45 30.34
C ASP A 9 2.09 -2.42 29.66
N HIS A 10 3.38 -2.70 29.63
CA HIS A 10 4.34 -1.94 28.86
C HIS A 10 5.37 -2.86 28.22
N LEU A 11 5.84 -2.42 27.06
CA LEU A 11 6.87 -3.07 26.28
C LEU A 11 7.88 -2.01 25.82
N VAL A 12 9.11 -2.43 25.57
CA VAL A 12 10.17 -1.56 25.06
C VAL A 12 10.57 -2.00 23.67
N THR A 13 10.49 -1.12 22.68
CA THR A 13 10.84 -1.41 21.29
C THR A 13 11.71 -0.30 20.71
N GLY A 14 12.11 -0.44 19.45
CA GLY A 14 12.86 0.60 18.75
C GLY A 14 12.04 1.86 18.54
N ASP A 15 12.75 2.98 18.37
CA ASP A 15 12.10 4.29 18.22
C ASP A 15 11.20 4.34 16.99
N ASP A 16 11.69 3.87 15.85
CA ASP A 16 10.96 3.85 14.58
C ASP A 16 9.72 2.97 14.64
N ILE A 17 9.82 1.81 15.32
CA ILE A 17 8.70 0.90 15.52
C ILE A 17 7.62 1.57 16.38
N ALA A 18 8.02 2.18 17.51
CA ALA A 18 7.09 2.82 18.41
C ALA A 18 6.36 4.00 17.74
N ASP A 19 7.07 4.79 16.94
CA ASP A 19 6.48 5.91 16.21
C ASP A 19 5.51 5.43 15.12
N ALA A 20 5.88 4.39 14.37
CA ALA A 20 5.01 3.79 13.36
C ALA A 20 3.73 3.21 13.98
N VAL A 21 3.83 2.52 15.11
CA VAL A 21 2.68 1.98 15.86
C VAL A 21 1.76 3.11 16.32
N LEU A 22 2.32 4.18 16.89
CA LEU A 22 1.52 5.31 17.38
C LEU A 22 0.81 6.05 16.24
N ALA A 23 1.50 6.27 15.11
CA ALA A 23 0.92 6.88 13.92
C ALA A 23 -0.22 6.03 13.34
N TYR A 24 -0.02 4.71 13.27
CA TYR A 24 -1.05 3.78 12.81
C TYR A 24 -2.27 3.76 13.74
N ALA A 25 -2.04 3.73 15.05
CA ALA A 25 -3.09 3.79 16.07
C ALA A 25 -3.94 5.06 15.94
N GLN A 26 -3.29 6.21 15.74
CA GLN A 26 -3.98 7.48 15.51
C GLN A 26 -4.85 7.42 14.25
N ALA A 27 -4.32 6.89 13.14
CA ALA A 27 -5.08 6.79 11.89
C ALA A 27 -6.30 5.86 12.00
N LEU A 28 -6.17 4.74 12.71
CA LEU A 28 -7.28 3.83 13.03
C LEU A 28 -8.36 4.53 13.86
N ALA A 29 -7.95 5.25 14.91
CA ALA A 29 -8.85 5.99 15.77
C ALA A 29 -9.65 7.06 14.98
N MET A 30 -8.97 7.81 14.11
CA MET A 30 -9.60 8.82 13.24
C MET A 30 -10.65 8.23 12.28
N LYS A 31 -10.48 6.97 11.88
CA LYS A 31 -11.40 6.27 10.97
C LYS A 31 -12.44 5.41 11.71
N GLY A 32 -12.43 5.39 13.04
CA GLY A 32 -13.32 4.56 13.85
C GLY A 32 -13.08 3.05 13.63
N ARG A 33 -11.86 2.65 13.26
CA ARG A 33 -11.48 1.26 12.94
C ARG A 33 -10.57 0.67 14.01
N SER A 34 -10.48 -0.65 14.02
CA SER A 34 -9.53 -1.40 14.85
C SER A 34 -8.75 -2.40 13.99
N ASP A 35 -7.51 -2.67 14.36
CA ASP A 35 -6.66 -3.70 13.77
C ASP A 35 -5.79 -4.36 14.84
N SER A 36 -5.32 -5.59 14.59
CA SER A 36 -4.33 -6.27 15.43
C SER A 36 -2.98 -6.26 14.74
N ILE A 37 -1.95 -5.87 15.47
CA ILE A 37 -0.58 -5.78 14.95
C ILE A 37 0.37 -6.57 15.84
N ASP A 38 1.42 -7.13 15.23
CA ASP A 38 2.46 -7.86 15.93
C ASP A 38 3.71 -6.98 16.02
N VAL A 39 4.18 -6.72 17.24
CA VAL A 39 5.27 -5.78 17.52
C VAL A 39 6.42 -6.51 18.22
N PRO A 40 7.62 -6.59 17.62
CA PRO A 40 8.79 -7.09 18.30
C PRO A 40 9.21 -6.09 19.39
N ALA A 41 9.34 -6.57 20.62
CA ALA A 41 9.65 -5.74 21.79
C ALA A 41 10.31 -6.57 22.91
N ILE A 42 10.87 -5.87 23.89
CA ILE A 42 11.38 -6.42 25.13
C ILE A 42 10.26 -6.41 26.17
N ASP A 43 10.03 -7.57 26.80
CA ASP A 43 9.08 -7.71 27.90
C ASP A 43 9.61 -7.13 29.22
N ARG A 44 8.78 -7.09 30.27
CA ARG A 44 9.17 -6.58 31.60
C ARG A 44 10.33 -7.34 32.26
N ASN A 45 10.63 -8.55 31.78
CA ASN A 45 11.72 -9.39 32.27
C ASN A 45 13.00 -9.20 31.46
N GLY A 46 13.02 -8.29 30.47
CA GLY A 46 14.16 -8.05 29.59
C GLY A 46 14.28 -9.05 28.44
N ALA A 47 13.27 -9.89 28.20
CA ALA A 47 13.32 -10.89 27.12
C ALA A 47 12.68 -10.36 25.83
N PRO A 48 13.34 -10.50 24.66
CA PRO A 48 12.76 -10.15 23.38
C PRO A 48 11.62 -11.12 23.03
N ARG A 49 10.46 -10.58 22.64
CA ARG A 49 9.26 -11.30 22.20
C ARG A 49 8.51 -10.50 21.14
N VAL A 50 7.55 -11.14 20.50
CA VAL A 50 6.56 -10.47 19.64
C VAL A 50 5.24 -10.36 20.40
N PHE A 51 4.70 -9.15 20.48
CA PHE A 51 3.44 -8.85 21.15
C PHE A 51 2.35 -8.61 20.12
N SER A 52 1.25 -9.35 20.20
CA SER A 52 0.06 -9.07 19.42
C SER A 52 -0.82 -8.08 20.17
N ILE A 53 -1.07 -6.92 19.58
CA ILE A 53 -1.74 -5.79 20.22
C ILE A 53 -2.95 -5.41 19.38
N LEU A 54 -4.14 -5.42 19.99
CA LEU A 54 -5.34 -4.87 19.38
C LEU A 54 -5.32 -3.35 19.53
N VAL A 55 -5.40 -2.62 18.43
CA VAL A 55 -5.38 -1.15 18.40
C VAL A 55 -6.70 -0.66 17.82
N GLY A 56 -7.36 0.27 18.50
CA GLY A 56 -8.61 0.87 18.05
C GLY A 56 -8.90 2.21 18.73
N PRO A 57 -10.08 2.82 18.50
CA PRO A 57 -10.37 4.18 18.96
C PRO A 57 -10.45 4.32 20.48
N ALA A 58 -10.73 3.22 21.18
CA ALA A 58 -10.78 3.16 22.64
C ALA A 58 -9.44 2.72 23.26
N SER A 59 -8.45 2.36 22.44
CA SER A 59 -7.13 1.93 22.93
C SER A 59 -6.40 3.12 23.55
N GLN A 60 -6.04 2.99 24.82
CA GLN A 60 -5.18 3.95 25.51
C GLN A 60 -3.73 3.53 25.29
N MET A 61 -2.96 4.38 24.62
CA MET A 61 -1.55 4.15 24.32
C MET A 61 -0.73 5.35 24.74
N LEU A 62 0.38 5.09 25.44
CA LEU A 62 1.35 6.11 25.85
C LEU A 62 2.74 5.67 25.42
N THR A 63 3.50 6.58 24.82
CA THR A 63 4.91 6.36 24.49
C THR A 63 5.78 7.27 25.35
N SER A 64 6.88 6.75 25.87
CA SER A 64 7.90 7.53 26.59
C SER A 64 9.29 7.04 26.22
N ASP A 65 10.29 7.91 26.29
CA ASP A 65 11.68 7.50 26.16
C ASP A 65 12.02 6.45 27.23
N SER A 66 12.69 5.37 26.84
CA SER A 66 13.16 4.38 27.81
C SER A 66 14.47 4.88 28.43
N LEU A 67 14.42 5.30 29.69
CA LEU A 67 15.58 5.83 30.43
C LEU A 67 16.32 4.77 31.25
N SER A 68 15.76 3.56 31.39
CA SER A 68 16.32 2.54 32.27
C SER A 68 17.44 1.78 31.57
N VAL A 69 18.66 1.90 32.10
CA VAL A 69 19.82 1.12 31.64
C VAL A 69 19.53 -0.37 31.65
N ASP A 70 18.71 -0.89 32.59
CA ASP A 70 18.31 -2.31 32.65
C ASP A 70 17.41 -2.75 31.49
N GLU A 71 16.47 -1.92 31.05
CA GLU A 71 15.56 -2.22 29.92
C GLU A 71 16.26 -2.03 28.56
N ALA A 72 17.26 -1.13 28.52
CA ALA A 72 18.01 -0.78 27.32
C ALA A 72 19.37 -1.50 27.18
N ARG A 73 19.66 -2.57 27.97
CA ARG A 73 20.98 -3.27 27.91
C ARG A 73 21.29 -3.97 26.57
N GLY A 74 20.36 -3.95 25.60
CA GLY A 74 20.50 -4.58 24.30
C GLY A 74 20.75 -3.61 23.14
N ALA A 75 21.01 -4.16 21.96
CA ALA A 75 20.87 -3.41 20.71
C ALA A 75 19.40 -3.01 20.52
N GLU A 76 19.16 -1.85 19.92
CA GLU A 76 17.82 -1.42 19.56
C GLU A 76 17.12 -2.45 18.68
N ILE A 77 15.84 -2.71 18.97
CA ILE A 77 15.02 -3.58 18.12
C ILE A 77 14.65 -2.80 16.87
N THR A 78 15.13 -3.28 15.72
CA THR A 78 14.81 -2.70 14.42
C THR A 78 14.05 -3.70 13.57
N ASP A 79 13.03 -3.21 12.87
CA ASP A 79 12.25 -3.97 11.89
C ASP A 79 11.76 -3.00 10.81
N GLU A 80 12.60 -2.76 9.81
CA GLU A 80 12.31 -1.85 8.71
C GLU A 80 11.09 -2.32 7.88
N GLY A 81 10.87 -3.63 7.81
CA GLY A 81 9.73 -4.22 7.11
C GLY A 81 8.41 -3.86 7.79
N LEU A 82 8.33 -4.05 9.10
CA LEU A 82 7.17 -3.68 9.90
C LEU A 82 6.91 -2.17 9.84
N VAL A 83 7.96 -1.34 9.96
CA VAL A 83 7.83 0.12 9.87
C VAL A 83 7.25 0.54 8.53
N ALA A 84 7.79 0.01 7.42
CA ALA A 84 7.30 0.31 6.08
C ALA A 84 5.86 -0.20 5.87
N GLU A 85 5.53 -1.36 6.42
CA GLU A 85 4.19 -1.92 6.37
C GLU A 85 3.17 -1.05 7.12
N LEU A 86 3.44 -0.69 8.37
CA LEU A 86 2.57 0.17 9.17
C LEU A 86 2.40 1.55 8.52
N ALA A 87 3.46 2.11 7.94
CA ALA A 87 3.39 3.34 7.17
C ALA A 87 2.46 3.21 5.95
N SER A 88 2.56 2.10 5.20
CA SER A 88 1.69 1.82 4.05
C SER A 88 0.22 1.67 4.47
N ARG A 89 -0.05 0.87 5.51
CA ARG A 89 -1.41 0.68 6.08
C ARG A 89 -1.98 2.02 6.58
N THR A 90 -1.16 2.85 7.22
CA THR A 90 -1.54 4.20 7.67
C THR A 90 -1.93 5.10 6.49
N ALA A 91 -1.11 5.12 5.42
CA ALA A 91 -1.40 5.89 4.23
C ALA A 91 -2.71 5.43 3.54
N ALA A 92 -2.96 4.12 3.51
CA ALA A 92 -4.20 3.57 2.97
C ALA A 92 -5.45 4.00 3.78
N LEU A 93 -5.32 4.20 5.09
CA LEU A 93 -6.41 4.72 5.94
C LEU A 93 -6.70 6.20 5.68
N ALA A 94 -5.70 7.01 5.34
CA ALA A 94 -5.87 8.43 5.02
C ALA A 94 -6.80 8.64 3.82
N GLY A 95 -6.76 7.73 2.84
CA GLY A 95 -7.48 7.84 1.57
C GLY A 95 -6.71 8.67 0.54
N PRO A 96 -7.23 8.83 -0.68
CA PRO A 96 -6.58 9.63 -1.72
C PRO A 96 -6.39 11.07 -1.23
N SER A 97 -5.15 11.53 -1.19
CA SER A 97 -4.85 12.94 -0.89
C SER A 97 -4.84 13.74 -2.19
N PRO A 98 -5.49 14.91 -2.26
CA PRO A 98 -5.40 15.78 -3.43
C PRO A 98 -3.95 16.22 -3.63
N VAL A 99 -3.39 15.93 -4.80
CA VAL A 99 -2.08 16.42 -5.20
C VAL A 99 -2.30 17.72 -5.97
N SER A 100 -1.64 18.80 -5.55
CA SER A 100 -1.70 20.07 -6.28
C SER A 100 -0.87 19.93 -7.56
N VAL A 101 -1.51 20.02 -8.71
CA VAL A 101 -0.82 20.12 -9.99
C VAL A 101 -0.31 21.56 -10.18
N PRO A 102 0.96 21.76 -10.60
CA PRO A 102 1.46 23.08 -10.92
C PRO A 102 0.56 23.78 -11.94
N ARG A 103 0.25 25.07 -11.71
CA ARG A 103 -0.45 25.90 -12.70
C ARG A 103 0.36 25.92 -13.99
N GLY A 104 -0.28 25.52 -15.09
CA GLY A 104 0.35 25.38 -16.41
C GLY A 104 0.65 23.94 -16.83
N THR A 105 0.31 22.94 -16.01
CA THR A 105 0.27 21.55 -16.46
C THR A 105 -0.86 21.38 -17.47
N GLU A 106 -0.53 21.00 -18.70
CA GLU A 106 -1.54 20.62 -19.70
C GLU A 106 -2.26 19.36 -19.18
N VAL A 107 -3.54 19.51 -18.83
CA VAL A 107 -4.40 18.38 -18.51
C VAL A 107 -4.93 17.82 -19.84
N VAL A 108 -4.65 16.55 -20.10
CA VAL A 108 -5.23 15.86 -21.26
C VAL A 108 -6.70 15.59 -20.93
N ASP A 109 -7.59 16.20 -21.71
CA ASP A 109 -9.02 15.93 -21.62
C ASP A 109 -9.31 14.54 -22.22
N LEU A 110 -9.71 13.60 -21.36
CA LEU A 110 -10.03 12.23 -21.75
C LEU A 110 -11.42 12.11 -22.41
N GLU A 111 -12.23 13.17 -22.45
CA GLU A 111 -13.54 13.14 -23.10
C GLU A 111 -13.46 13.33 -24.63
N THR A 112 -12.31 13.70 -25.20
CA THR A 112 -12.20 13.97 -26.65
C THR A 112 -11.28 12.99 -27.38
N GLU A 113 -11.89 11.91 -27.89
CA GLU A 113 -11.62 11.32 -29.22
C GLU A 113 -10.27 10.62 -29.51
N GLN A 114 -9.50 10.11 -28.53
CA GLN A 114 -8.25 9.37 -28.86
C GLN A 114 -8.39 7.84 -28.97
N PHE A 115 -9.59 7.28 -28.73
CA PHE A 115 -9.91 5.88 -29.05
C PHE A 115 -10.93 5.82 -30.17
N GLY A 116 -10.54 6.29 -31.35
CA GLY A 116 -11.31 6.01 -32.56
C GLY A 116 -11.34 4.50 -32.80
N VAL A 117 -12.53 3.91 -32.92
CA VAL A 117 -12.75 2.49 -33.26
C VAL A 117 -12.05 2.07 -34.57
N ALA A 118 -11.53 3.03 -35.33
CA ALA A 118 -10.80 2.88 -36.57
C ALA A 118 -9.36 2.32 -36.43
N ASP A 119 -8.79 2.25 -35.21
CA ASP A 119 -7.46 1.65 -34.99
C ASP A 119 -7.51 0.10 -34.87
N LEU A 120 -8.71 -0.48 -34.88
CA LEU A 120 -8.89 -1.92 -35.03
C LEU A 120 -8.73 -2.28 -36.52
N GLY A 121 -7.49 -2.42 -36.96
CA GLY A 121 -7.11 -2.74 -38.34
C GLY A 121 -8.01 -3.80 -38.97
N SER A 122 -8.68 -3.42 -40.06
CA SER A 122 -9.40 -4.34 -40.93
C SER A 122 -8.39 -5.20 -41.69
N ASP A 123 -8.04 -6.35 -41.12
CA ASP A 123 -7.37 -7.42 -41.83
C ASP A 123 -8.41 -8.13 -42.73
N ALA A 124 -8.59 -7.60 -43.95
CA ALA A 124 -9.36 -8.24 -45.00
C ALA A 124 -8.38 -8.63 -46.13
N PRO A 125 -8.44 -9.87 -46.65
CA PRO A 125 -7.46 -10.36 -47.60
C PRO A 125 -7.64 -9.72 -48.99
N ASP A 126 -6.51 -9.39 -49.63
CA ASP A 126 -6.43 -8.87 -50.99
C ASP A 126 -6.98 -9.88 -52.02
N GLU A 127 -8.06 -9.51 -52.70
CA GLU A 127 -8.46 -10.12 -53.97
C GLU A 127 -8.02 -9.20 -55.11
N ASP A 128 -6.77 -9.38 -55.56
CA ASP A 128 -6.32 -8.83 -56.83
C ASP A 128 -6.90 -9.68 -57.97
N ALA A 129 -7.71 -9.01 -58.78
CA ALA A 129 -8.21 -9.45 -60.06
C ALA A 129 -7.05 -9.64 -61.05
N ASP A 130 -7.19 -10.61 -61.97
CA ASP A 130 -6.74 -10.34 -63.33
C ASP A 130 -7.55 -11.10 -64.37
N ASP A 131 -7.59 -10.45 -65.51
CA ASP A 131 -8.66 -10.39 -66.49
C ASP A 131 -8.59 -11.48 -67.58
N ALA A 132 -9.76 -11.71 -68.17
CA ALA A 132 -10.03 -11.99 -69.58
C ALA A 132 -9.59 -13.30 -70.28
N ASP A 133 -10.51 -13.66 -71.19
CA ASP A 133 -10.33 -14.32 -72.49
C ASP A 133 -10.49 -15.85 -72.59
N ASP A 134 -11.69 -16.21 -73.05
CA ASP A 134 -11.91 -16.68 -74.42
C ASP A 134 -12.39 -18.13 -74.62
N GLU A 135 -13.44 -18.21 -75.43
CA GLU A 135 -13.97 -19.29 -76.27
C GLU A 135 -13.99 -20.75 -75.80
N GLY A 136 -15.18 -21.34 -75.97
CA GLY A 136 -15.25 -22.59 -76.74
C GLY A 136 -15.84 -23.81 -76.05
N ASP A 137 -17.10 -24.04 -76.38
CA ASP A 137 -17.61 -25.33 -76.88
C ASP A 137 -17.75 -26.53 -75.92
N SER A 138 -19.02 -26.69 -75.50
CA SER A 138 -19.81 -27.93 -75.52
C SER A 138 -19.55 -29.07 -74.52
N PRO A 139 -20.62 -29.85 -74.21
CA PRO A 139 -20.71 -30.71 -73.04
C PRO A 139 -20.47 -32.18 -73.37
N SER A 140 -20.32 -33.01 -72.33
CA SER A 140 -20.91 -34.37 -72.16
C SER A 140 -19.94 -35.34 -71.47
N ARG A 141 -20.22 -35.77 -70.23
CA ARG A 141 -20.92 -37.01 -69.86
C ARG A 141 -20.66 -37.37 -68.39
#